data_AF-A0A945I9X3-F1
#
_entry.id   AF-A0A945I9X3-F1
#
_cell.length_a   1.000
_cell.length_b   1.000
_cell.length_c   1.000
_cell.angle_alpha   90.00
_cell.angle_beta   90.00
_cell.angle_gamma   90.00
#
_symmetry.space_group_name_H-M   'P 1'
#
loop_
_entity.id
_entity.type
_entity.pdbx_description
1 polymer ?
#
loop_
_entity_poly.entity_id
_entity_poly.type
_entity_poly.pdbx_seq_one_letter_code
_entity_poly.pdbx_strand_id
1 'polypeptide(L)'
;MGLIDKITKQSTAKKDETDAKKAPQVSDTPESTQKKSGGSAASKARAYDVLIHPCVTEKTTMQESMGQYTFVVDLMANKVEIKKAIQTLYGVTPSRVHVLHYDGKSRRSGRFTGRGASYKKAVVFMPKGVTIDIHEGV
;
A
#
# COMPACT_ATOMS: atom_id res chain seq x y z
N MET A 1 17.71 -2.41 54.82
CA MET A 1 18.76 -3.46 54.83
C MET A 1 18.65 -4.16 53.49
N GLY A 2 19.49 -3.96 52.49
CA GLY A 2 20.94 -3.79 52.43
C GLY A 2 21.36 -4.65 51.23
N LEU A 3 21.78 -4.02 50.12
CA LEU A 3 23.16 -4.09 49.62
C LEU A 3 23.45 -5.47 49.00
N ILE A 4 23.37 -5.63 47.68
CA ILE A 4 24.43 -5.21 46.72
C ILE A 4 25.79 -5.59 47.30
N ASP A 5 26.41 -6.66 46.78
CA ASP A 5 27.81 -6.69 46.40
C ASP A 5 28.30 -8.11 46.05
N LYS A 6 29.21 -8.15 45.07
CA LYS A 6 29.95 -9.30 44.52
C LYS A 6 29.12 -10.01 43.44
N ILE A 7 29.47 -9.92 42.16
CA ILE A 7 30.76 -10.33 41.61
C ILE A 7 31.11 -9.45 40.39
N THR A 8 32.24 -8.75 40.51
CA THR A 8 32.95 -8.03 39.44
C THR A 8 34.19 -8.84 39.06
N LYS A 9 34.35 -9.15 37.77
CA LYS A 9 35.65 -9.38 37.08
C LYS A 9 35.36 -9.31 35.57
N GLN A 10 35.52 -8.15 34.93
CA GLN A 10 36.74 -7.60 34.33
C GLN A 10 37.34 -8.44 33.18
N SER A 11 37.15 -7.91 31.96
CA SER A 11 38.08 -7.75 30.80
C SER A 11 37.18 -7.63 29.55
N THR A 12 36.97 -6.53 28.83
CA THR A 12 37.84 -5.53 28.15
C THR A 12 38.99 -6.15 27.35
N ALA A 13 38.83 -6.26 26.02
CA ALA A 13 39.44 -5.33 25.04
C ALA A 13 39.48 -5.86 23.59
N LYS A 14 39.31 -4.91 22.65
CA LYS A 14 39.76 -4.84 21.23
C LYS A 14 38.93 -5.59 20.16
N LYS A 15 38.26 -4.84 19.25
CA LYS A 15 38.67 -4.20 17.96
C LYS A 15 38.64 -5.24 16.83
N ASP A 16 37.95 -5.03 15.70
CA ASP A 16 38.29 -4.06 14.65
C ASP A 16 37.07 -3.59 13.80
N GLU A 17 36.96 -2.28 13.60
CA GLU A 17 36.61 -1.67 12.29
C GLU A 17 37.88 -1.84 11.42
N THR A 18 37.88 -2.22 10.14
CA THR A 18 37.45 -1.47 8.95
C THR A 18 37.93 -2.33 7.78
N ASP A 19 37.20 -2.43 6.66
CA ASP A 19 37.83 -2.23 5.35
C ASP A 19 36.79 -2.14 4.23
N ALA A 20 36.82 -1.00 3.56
CA ALA A 20 36.11 -0.69 2.34
C ALA A 20 37.12 -0.57 1.20
N LYS A 21 36.72 -1.07 0.01
CA LYS A 21 37.26 -0.92 -1.37
C LYS A 21 37.70 -2.28 -1.95
N LYS A 22 37.39 -2.67 -3.19
CA LYS A 22 36.73 -2.05 -4.36
C LYS A 22 36.42 -3.18 -5.36
N ALA A 23 35.37 -2.97 -6.17
CA ALA A 23 34.77 -3.87 -7.16
C ALA A 23 35.74 -4.55 -8.16
N PRO A 24 35.25 -5.64 -8.79
CA PRO A 24 34.95 -5.57 -10.22
C PRO A 24 33.49 -5.89 -10.56
N GLN A 25 33.01 -5.21 -11.59
CA GLN A 25 31.71 -5.33 -12.24
C GLN A 25 31.70 -6.53 -13.21
N VAL A 26 30.61 -7.29 -13.21
CA VAL A 26 30.04 -8.06 -14.35
C VAL A 26 28.61 -8.43 -13.90
N SER A 27 27.57 -7.65 -14.21
CA SER A 27 26.87 -7.52 -15.50
C SER A 27 26.29 -8.83 -16.04
N ASP A 28 25.44 -9.50 -15.26
CA ASP A 28 24.36 -10.33 -15.79
C ASP A 28 23.05 -9.87 -15.16
N THR A 29 22.58 -8.75 -15.67
CA THR A 29 21.17 -8.37 -15.64
C THR A 29 20.45 -9.37 -16.54
N PRO A 30 19.58 -10.27 -16.05
CA PRO A 30 18.49 -10.74 -16.90
C PRO A 30 17.60 -9.52 -17.09
N GLU A 31 17.92 -8.78 -18.14
CA GLU A 31 17.15 -7.70 -18.72
C GLU A 31 15.76 -8.28 -18.93
N SER A 32 14.84 -7.99 -18.00
CA SER A 32 13.44 -8.30 -18.16
C SER A 32 13.02 -7.56 -19.41
N THR A 33 12.99 -8.30 -20.52
CA THR A 33 12.71 -7.82 -21.85
C THR A 33 11.45 -6.98 -21.76
N GLN A 34 11.63 -5.66 -21.88
CA GLN A 34 10.54 -4.71 -21.96
C GLN A 34 9.81 -5.01 -23.26
N LYS A 35 8.83 -5.92 -23.21
CA LYS A 35 7.82 -6.00 -24.26
C LYS A 35 6.95 -4.75 -24.11
N LYS A 36 7.37 -3.67 -24.78
CA LYS A 36 6.54 -2.49 -25.04
C LYS A 36 5.35 -2.96 -25.90
N SER A 37 4.31 -3.50 -25.26
CA SER A 37 3.02 -3.64 -25.91
C SER A 37 2.32 -2.29 -25.87
N GLY A 38 2.28 -1.61 -27.02
CA GLY A 38 1.66 -0.30 -27.22
C GLY A 38 0.15 -0.32 -27.01
N GLY A 39 -0.29 -0.21 -25.75
CA GLY A 39 -1.70 -0.12 -25.35
C GLY A 39 -1.93 0.68 -24.07
N SER A 40 -1.06 1.67 -23.79
CA SER A 40 -0.93 2.31 -22.47
C SER A 40 -2.11 3.23 -22.08
N ALA A 41 -2.74 3.91 -23.05
CA ALA A 41 -3.76 4.92 -22.75
C ALA A 41 -5.11 4.31 -22.31
N ALA A 42 -5.56 3.25 -22.97
CA ALA A 42 -6.85 2.61 -22.67
C ALA A 42 -6.84 1.91 -21.29
N SER A 43 -5.71 1.31 -20.90
CA SER A 43 -5.57 0.68 -19.58
C SER A 43 -5.49 1.71 -18.46
N LYS A 44 -4.90 2.88 -18.72
CA LYS A 44 -4.82 3.97 -17.73
C LYS A 44 -6.17 4.62 -17.50
N ALA A 45 -6.97 4.85 -18.55
CA ALA A 45 -8.35 5.35 -18.40
C ALA A 45 -9.20 4.42 -17.53
N ARG A 46 -9.18 3.11 -17.83
CA ARG A 46 -9.90 2.11 -17.03
C ARG A 46 -9.42 2.02 -15.57
N ALA A 47 -8.15 2.33 -15.30
CA ALA A 47 -7.62 2.35 -13.94
C ALA A 47 -8.24 3.47 -13.09
N TYR A 48 -8.48 4.65 -13.69
CA TYR A 48 -9.19 5.75 -13.03
C TYR A 48 -10.68 5.43 -12.80
N ASP A 49 -11.32 4.70 -13.72
CA ASP A 49 -12.71 4.27 -13.51
C ASP A 49 -12.85 3.29 -12.33
N VAL A 50 -11.83 2.45 -12.11
CA VAL A 50 -11.84 1.44 -11.04
C VAL A 50 -11.55 2.04 -9.66
N LEU A 51 -10.59 2.96 -9.56
CA LEU A 51 -10.19 3.64 -8.32
C LEU A 51 -10.83 5.02 -8.27
N ILE A 52 -11.93 5.16 -7.53
CA ILE A 52 -12.75 6.38 -7.54
C ILE A 52 -12.11 7.47 -6.68
N HIS A 53 -11.76 7.15 -5.43
CA HIS A 53 -11.10 8.09 -4.51
C HIS A 53 -10.52 7.38 -3.27
N PRO A 54 -9.53 7.96 -2.56
CA PRO A 54 -9.07 7.44 -1.27
C PRO A 54 -10.16 7.58 -0.18
N CYS A 55 -10.14 6.69 0.80
CA CYS A 55 -11.04 6.74 1.94
C CYS A 55 -10.30 7.32 3.15
N VAL A 56 -10.58 8.59 3.49
CA VAL A 56 -9.94 9.29 4.60
C VAL A 56 -10.85 9.29 5.83
N THR A 57 -10.40 8.59 6.88
CA THR A 57 -11.06 8.46 8.18
C THR A 57 -9.97 8.22 9.23
N GLU A 58 -10.24 8.48 10.51
CA GLU A 58 -9.26 8.24 11.59
C GLU A 58 -8.67 6.82 11.56
N LYS A 59 -9.53 5.82 11.30
CA LYS A 59 -9.12 4.43 11.18
C LYS A 59 -8.18 4.20 9.98
N THR A 60 -8.48 4.79 8.83
CA THR A 60 -7.65 4.58 7.63
C THR A 60 -6.30 5.28 7.78
N THR A 61 -6.23 6.43 8.45
CA THR A 61 -4.96 7.08 8.82
C THR A 61 -4.10 6.18 9.73
N MET A 62 -4.70 5.49 10.69
CA MET A 62 -3.98 4.49 11.50
C MET A 62 -3.48 3.31 10.65
N GLN A 63 -4.26 2.88 9.65
CA GLN A 63 -3.89 1.80 8.74
C GLN A 63 -2.78 2.21 7.76
N GLU A 64 -2.74 3.46 7.32
CA GLU A 64 -1.67 4.00 6.45
C GLU A 64 -0.31 3.88 7.13
N SER A 65 -0.24 4.12 8.44
CA SER A 65 0.98 3.92 9.25
C SER A 65 1.46 2.44 9.25
N MET A 66 0.56 1.49 8.96
CA MET A 66 0.87 0.07 8.84
C MET A 66 1.10 -0.37 7.39
N GLY A 67 1.15 0.56 6.42
CA GLY A 67 1.28 0.25 4.99
C GLY A 67 0.00 -0.31 4.37
N GLN A 68 -1.16 0.02 4.95
CA GLN A 68 -2.47 -0.37 4.42
C GLN A 68 -3.22 0.88 3.93
N TYR A 69 -3.59 0.88 2.66
CA TYR A 69 -4.27 2.01 2.03
C TYR A 69 -5.69 1.61 1.65
N THR A 70 -6.64 2.51 1.90
CA THR A 70 -8.05 2.22 1.67
C THR A 70 -8.62 3.12 0.58
N PHE A 71 -9.26 2.52 -0.41
CA PHE A 71 -9.87 3.21 -1.53
C PHE A 71 -11.37 2.89 -1.60
N VAL A 72 -12.14 3.85 -2.08
CA VAL A 72 -13.47 3.58 -2.64
C VAL A 72 -13.28 3.24 -4.11
N VAL A 73 -13.87 2.12 -4.50
CA VAL A 73 -13.71 1.53 -5.83
C VAL A 73 -15.06 1.27 -6.47
N ASP A 74 -15.04 1.05 -7.77
CA ASP A 74 -16.25 0.71 -8.51
C ASP A 74 -16.93 -0.58 -8.00
N LEU A 75 -18.26 -0.56 -8.01
CA LEU A 75 -19.12 -1.64 -7.50
C LEU A 75 -18.96 -2.95 -8.29
N MET A 76 -18.52 -2.89 -9.54
CA MET A 76 -18.29 -4.07 -10.38
C MET A 76 -16.82 -4.50 -10.41
N ALA A 77 -15.90 -3.69 -9.90
CA ALA A 77 -14.47 -3.98 -9.93
C ALA A 77 -14.05 -5.25 -9.16
N ASN A 78 -13.24 -6.08 -9.81
CA ASN A 78 -12.66 -7.28 -9.20
C ASN A 78 -11.32 -7.01 -8.51
N LYS A 79 -10.91 -7.88 -7.57
CA LYS A 79 -9.61 -7.76 -6.87
C LYS A 79 -8.40 -7.69 -7.83
N VAL A 80 -8.47 -8.43 -8.94
CA VAL A 80 -7.41 -8.45 -9.96
C VAL A 80 -7.34 -7.11 -10.68
N GLU A 81 -8.47 -6.49 -10.96
CA GLU A 81 -8.55 -5.18 -11.62
C GLU A 81 -8.04 -4.08 -10.71
N ILE A 82 -8.41 -4.10 -9.43
CA ILE A 82 -7.90 -3.14 -8.43
C ILE A 82 -6.38 -3.25 -8.30
N LYS A 83 -5.82 -4.46 -8.25
CA LYS A 83 -4.36 -4.67 -8.22
C LYS A 83 -3.68 -4.07 -9.47
N LYS A 84 -4.25 -4.29 -10.66
CA LYS A 84 -3.74 -3.72 -11.92
C LYS A 84 -3.87 -2.19 -11.95
N ALA A 85 -4.97 -1.65 -11.45
CA ALA A 85 -5.22 -0.20 -11.40
C ALA A 85 -4.17 0.49 -10.52
N ILE A 86 -3.90 -0.05 -9.32
CA ILE A 86 -2.88 0.49 -8.42
C ILE A 86 -1.48 0.41 -9.05
N GLN A 87 -1.15 -0.70 -9.70
CA GLN A 87 0.10 -0.83 -10.42
C GLN A 87 0.23 0.20 -11.56
N THR A 88 -0.88 0.51 -12.24
CA THR A 88 -0.90 1.44 -13.37
C THR A 88 -0.81 2.90 -12.93
N LEU A 89 -1.50 3.28 -11.84
CA LEU A 89 -1.55 4.66 -11.35
C LEU A 89 -0.34 5.01 -10.49
N TYR A 90 0.04 4.12 -9.57
CA TYR A 90 1.08 4.38 -8.57
C TYR A 90 2.40 3.68 -8.86
N GLY A 91 2.47 2.81 -9.89
CA GLY A 91 3.70 2.11 -10.28
C GLY A 91 4.14 1.01 -9.30
N VAL A 92 3.34 0.74 -8.27
CA VAL A 92 3.69 -0.19 -7.19
C VAL A 92 2.83 -1.44 -7.22
N THR A 93 3.44 -2.58 -6.88
CA THR A 93 2.76 -3.86 -6.84
C THR A 93 2.27 -4.16 -5.41
N PRO A 94 0.94 -4.23 -5.17
CA PRO A 94 0.44 -4.54 -3.84
C PRO A 94 0.62 -6.02 -3.50
N SER A 95 0.89 -6.30 -2.23
CA SER A 95 1.01 -7.67 -1.71
C SER A 95 -0.34 -8.37 -1.76
N ARG A 96 -1.37 -7.76 -1.16
CA ARG A 96 -2.72 -8.32 -1.06
C ARG A 96 -3.77 -7.22 -1.17
N VAL A 97 -4.97 -7.59 -1.62
CA VAL A 97 -6.14 -6.69 -1.65
C VAL A 97 -7.32 -7.38 -0.97
N HIS A 98 -7.94 -6.69 -0.01
CA HIS A 98 -9.23 -7.04 0.58
C HIS A 98 -10.28 -6.10 0.04
N VAL A 99 -11.49 -6.62 -0.15
CA VAL A 99 -12.59 -5.88 -0.74
C VAL A 99 -13.83 -6.15 0.09
N LEU A 100 -14.60 -5.10 0.37
CA LEU A 100 -15.81 -5.11 1.15
C LEU A 100 -16.88 -4.31 0.42
N HIS A 101 -18.10 -4.83 0.34
CA HIS A 101 -19.24 -4.09 -0.20
C HIS A 101 -19.99 -3.43 0.95
N TYR A 102 -20.31 -2.14 0.81
CA TYR A 102 -21.05 -1.36 1.79
C TYR A 102 -22.36 -0.89 1.17
N ASP A 103 -23.46 -1.36 1.74
CA ASP A 103 -24.78 -0.89 1.33
C ASP A 103 -25.03 0.53 1.82
N GLY A 104 -25.60 1.34 0.94
CA GLY A 104 -26.00 2.70 1.29
C GLY A 104 -26.99 2.71 2.44
N LYS A 105 -26.78 3.61 3.42
CA LYS A 105 -27.63 3.72 4.61
C LYS A 105 -29.04 4.18 4.21
N SER A 106 -30.06 3.61 4.84
CA SER A 106 -31.43 4.12 4.71
C SER A 106 -31.53 5.51 5.34
N ARG A 107 -32.12 6.44 4.59
CA ARG A 107 -32.32 7.83 4.99
C ARG A 107 -33.76 8.21 4.71
N ARG A 108 -34.34 9.00 5.61
CA ARG A 108 -35.70 9.51 5.47
C ARG A 108 -35.67 11.03 5.51
N SER A 109 -36.38 11.64 4.56
CA SER A 109 -36.62 13.07 4.55
C SER A 109 -38.13 13.31 4.50
N GLY A 110 -38.70 13.72 5.64
CA GLY A 110 -40.14 13.91 5.80
C GLY A 110 -40.95 12.63 5.51
N ARG A 111 -41.71 12.65 4.40
CA ARG A 111 -42.54 11.53 3.94
C ARG A 111 -41.79 10.53 3.04
N PHE A 112 -40.65 10.92 2.47
CA PHE A 112 -39.91 10.08 1.53
C PHE A 112 -38.83 9.27 2.23
N THR A 113 -38.77 7.98 1.93
CA THR A 113 -37.70 7.07 2.36
C THR A 113 -36.87 6.68 1.14
N GLY A 114 -35.55 6.82 1.27
CA GLY A 114 -34.59 6.41 0.25
C GLY A 114 -33.35 5.78 0.87
N ARG A 115 -32.41 5.36 0.05
CA ARG A 115 -31.10 4.90 0.50
C ARG A 115 -30.02 5.72 -0.18
N GLY A 116 -28.91 5.93 0.53
CA GLY A 116 -27.70 6.47 -0.10
C GLY A 116 -27.14 5.51 -1.15
N ALA A 117 -26.17 5.97 -1.92
CA ALA A 117 -25.44 5.11 -2.83
C ALA A 117 -24.67 4.03 -2.06
N SER A 118 -24.73 2.79 -2.55
CA SER A 118 -23.81 1.73 -2.12
C SER A 118 -22.43 1.99 -2.73
N TYR A 119 -21.39 1.51 -2.06
CA TYR A 119 -20.04 1.63 -2.56
C TYR A 119 -19.22 0.40 -2.16
N LYS A 120 -18.13 0.17 -2.87
CA LYS A 120 -17.19 -0.89 -2.55
C LYS A 120 -15.91 -0.27 -1.99
N LYS A 121 -15.39 -0.85 -0.92
CA LYS A 121 -14.15 -0.44 -0.26
C LYS A 121 -13.07 -1.47 -0.54
N ALA A 122 -11.90 -1.02 -0.97
CA ALA A 122 -10.73 -1.85 -1.15
C ALA A 122 -9.66 -1.45 -0.13
N VAL A 123 -9.20 -2.42 0.68
CA VAL A 123 -8.04 -2.27 1.55
C VAL A 123 -6.86 -2.97 0.88
N VAL A 124 -5.80 -2.21 0.64
CA VAL A 124 -4.65 -2.59 -0.16
C VAL A 124 -3.45 -2.69 0.76
N PHE A 125 -2.83 -3.86 0.78
CA PHE A 125 -1.67 -4.15 1.61
C PHE A 125 -0.41 -3.96 0.77
N MET A 126 0.45 -3.06 1.22
CA MET A 126 1.73 -2.81 0.59
C MET A 126 2.83 -3.75 1.10
N PRO A 127 3.83 -4.07 0.26
CA PRO A 127 5.05 -4.69 0.75
C PRO A 127 5.77 -3.76 1.74
N LYS A 128 6.58 -4.34 2.63
CA LYS A 128 7.31 -3.57 3.65
C LYS A 128 8.23 -2.54 3.00
N GLY A 129 8.22 -1.31 3.50
CA GLY A 129 9.10 -0.24 3.06
C GLY A 129 8.63 0.52 1.81
N VAL A 130 7.47 0.18 1.24
CA VAL A 130 6.89 0.90 0.10
C VAL A 130 5.68 1.69 0.58
N THR A 131 5.74 3.00 0.39
CA THR A 131 4.66 3.95 0.70
C THR A 131 4.05 4.48 -0.59
N ILE A 132 2.77 4.83 -0.53
CA ILE A 132 2.05 5.51 -1.59
C ILE A 132 1.64 6.88 -1.06
N ASP A 133 1.79 7.90 -1.88
CA ASP A 133 1.12 9.18 -1.63
C ASP A 133 -0.30 9.12 -2.22
N ILE A 134 -1.30 9.12 -1.33
CA ILE A 134 -2.72 8.99 -1.68
C ILE A 134 -3.43 10.34 -1.74
N HIS A 135 -2.79 11.43 -1.31
CA HIS A 135 -3.43 12.74 -1.21
C HIS A 135 -3.21 13.60 -2.46
N GLU A 136 -2.21 13.25 -3.27
CA GLU A 136 -1.91 13.90 -4.53
C GLU A 136 -2.50 13.11 -5.72
N GLY A 137 -3.78 13.33 -6.01
CA GLY A 137 -4.34 13.02 -7.34
C GLY A 137 -5.16 11.74 -7.50
N VAL A 138 -6.33 11.69 -6.84
CA VAL A 138 -7.54 10.97 -7.31
C VAL A 138 -8.77 11.79 -6.94
#